data_AF-A0A9N9W885-F1
#
_entry.id   AF-A0A9N9W885-F1
#
_cell.length_a   1.000
_cell.length_b   1.000
_cell.length_c   1.000
_cell.angle_alpha   90.00
_cell.angle_beta   90.00
_cell.angle_gamma   90.00
#
_symmetry.space_group_name_H-M   'P 1'
#
loop_
_entity.id
_entity.type
_entity.pdbx_description
1 polymer ?
#
loop_
_entity_poly.entity_id
_entity_poly.type
_entity_poly.pdbx_seq_one_letter_code
_entity_poly.pdbx_strand_id
1 'polypeptide(L)'
;MQTTLPSPFNLIPTASGMSSVVEWLRAKLSRTQGVRARWSLSYCCYMERDIESSVRNDYSALMCVLVQRYFKEKQATIMKNSGVEVELENLRRELAVCKYITEKHLTVAQPD
;
A
#
# COMPACT_ATOMS: atom_id res chain seq x y z
N MET A 1 12.40 -21.50 7.45
CA MET A 1 13.83 -21.60 7.09
C MET A 1 14.00 -22.86 6.25
N GLN A 2 14.39 -22.70 4.99
CA GLN A 2 14.60 -23.82 4.08
C GLN A 2 16.08 -24.21 4.17
N THR A 3 16.36 -25.48 4.46
CA THR A 3 17.75 -25.97 4.47
C THR A 3 18.27 -25.95 3.05
N THR A 4 19.46 -25.38 2.83
CA THR A 4 20.09 -25.34 1.50
C THR A 4 20.62 -26.70 1.07
N LEU A 5 20.67 -27.67 1.99
CA LEU A 5 21.08 -29.05 1.72
C LEU A 5 19.86 -29.95 1.49
N PRO A 6 19.89 -30.83 0.47
CA PRO A 6 18.89 -31.86 0.29
C PRO A 6 19.01 -32.91 1.40
N SER A 7 17.89 -33.54 1.76
CA SER A 7 17.90 -34.75 2.60
C SER A 7 18.78 -35.83 1.93
N PRO A 8 19.64 -36.57 2.66
CA PRO A 8 19.77 -36.66 4.13
C PRO A 8 20.85 -35.75 4.74
N PHE A 9 21.53 -34.93 3.93
CA PHE A 9 22.67 -34.11 4.36
C PHE A 9 22.29 -32.92 5.24
N ASN A 10 20.99 -32.60 5.31
CA ASN A 10 20.44 -31.59 6.21
C ASN A 10 20.42 -31.99 7.70
N LEU A 11 20.72 -33.26 8.02
CA LEU A 11 20.84 -33.76 9.40
C LEU A 11 22.24 -33.59 10.00
N ILE A 12 23.23 -33.24 9.18
CA ILE A 12 24.61 -33.07 9.64
C ILE A 12 24.67 -31.78 10.46
N PRO A 13 25.06 -31.83 11.75
CA PRO A 13 25.19 -30.64 12.59
C PRO A 13 26.19 -29.68 11.95
N THR A 14 25.68 -28.62 11.35
CA THR A 14 26.50 -27.56 10.78
C THR A 14 26.97 -26.65 11.90
N ALA A 15 28.16 -26.06 11.79
CA ALA A 15 28.68 -25.15 12.81
C ALA A 15 27.70 -23.98 13.10
N SER A 16 27.00 -23.49 12.07
CA SER A 16 25.92 -22.50 12.20
C SER A 16 24.69 -23.04 12.95
N GLY A 17 24.35 -24.32 12.79
CA GLY A 17 23.29 -24.99 13.54
C GLY A 17 23.60 -25.09 15.03
N MET A 18 24.83 -25.49 15.38
CA MET A 18 25.30 -25.53 16.76
C MET A 18 25.32 -24.14 17.41
N SER A 19 25.75 -23.10 16.69
CA SER A 19 25.69 -21.71 17.17
C SER A 19 24.25 -21.28 17.48
N SER A 20 23.29 -21.65 16.63
CA SER A 20 21.87 -21.32 16.82
C SER A 20 21.28 -21.96 18.08
N VAL A 21 21.71 -23.19 18.42
CA VAL A 21 21.29 -23.88 19.66
C VAL A 21 21.87 -23.20 20.90
N VAL A 22 23.15 -22.81 20.86
CA VAL A 22 23.81 -22.06 21.95
C VAL A 22 23.16 -20.70 22.14
N GLU A 23 22.80 -20.01 21.05
CA GLU A 23 22.07 -18.74 21.10
C GLU A 23 20.68 -18.89 21.71
N TRP A 24 19.93 -19.94 21.36
CA TRP A 24 18.63 -20.22 21.96
C TRP A 24 18.74 -20.53 23.46
N LEU A 25 19.72 -21.35 23.87
CA LEU A 25 20.01 -21.63 25.28
C LEU A 25 20.37 -20.33 26.02
N ARG A 26 21.26 -19.52 25.44
CA ARG A 26 21.68 -18.23 26.00
C ARG A 26 20.50 -17.27 26.14
N ALA A 27 19.61 -17.18 25.16
CA ALA A 27 18.42 -16.33 25.22
C ALA A 27 17.32 -16.85 26.17
N LYS A 28 17.36 -18.16 26.51
CA LYS A 28 16.51 -18.75 27.54
C LYS A 28 17.04 -18.47 28.95
N LEU A 29 18.36 -18.50 29.13
CA LEU A 29 19.04 -18.26 30.40
C LEU A 29 19.22 -16.76 30.73
N SER A 30 19.54 -15.96 29.72
CA SER A 30 19.72 -14.51 29.82
C SER A 30 18.59 -13.80 29.09
N ARG A 31 17.91 -12.87 29.76
CA ARG A 31 16.94 -11.97 29.10
C ARG A 31 17.69 -10.97 28.23
N THR A 32 18.01 -11.36 27.00
CA THR A 32 18.56 -10.45 25.99
C THR A 32 17.45 -9.55 25.46
N GLN A 33 17.65 -8.22 25.48
CA GLN A 33 16.65 -7.30 24.91
C GLN A 33 16.44 -7.56 23.41
N GLY A 34 15.18 -7.67 22.99
CA GLY A 34 14.78 -7.78 21.58
C GLY A 34 14.74 -9.20 20.99
N VAL A 35 15.12 -10.24 21.75
CA VAL A 35 15.02 -11.63 21.29
C VAL A 35 14.54 -12.55 22.42
N ARG A 36 13.55 -13.40 22.15
CA ARG A 36 13.00 -14.36 23.11
C ARG A 36 13.08 -15.79 22.57
N ALA A 37 13.64 -16.67 23.38
CA ALA A 37 13.58 -18.10 23.12
C ALA A 37 12.18 -18.64 23.47
N ARG A 38 11.50 -19.27 22.51
CA ARG A 38 10.20 -19.93 22.66
C ARG A 38 10.32 -21.40 22.29
N TRP A 39 9.35 -22.17 22.75
CA TRP A 39 9.23 -23.59 22.44
C TRP A 39 7.77 -23.91 22.12
N SER A 40 7.54 -24.59 20.99
CA SER A 40 6.22 -25.07 20.56
C SER A 40 6.34 -26.45 19.92
N LEU A 41 5.32 -27.29 20.06
CA LEU A 41 5.28 -28.62 19.44
C LEU A 41 5.40 -28.56 17.91
N SER A 42 4.85 -27.54 17.27
CA SER A 42 4.84 -27.42 15.80
C SER A 42 6.15 -26.87 15.22
N TYR A 43 6.91 -26.10 16.00
CA TYR A 43 8.07 -25.34 15.52
C TYR A 43 9.37 -25.63 16.30
N CYS A 44 9.34 -26.54 17.28
CA CYS A 44 10.45 -26.85 18.20
C CYS A 44 10.98 -25.60 18.93
N CYS A 45 12.25 -25.59 19.33
CA CYS A 45 12.96 -24.47 19.93
C CYS A 45 13.20 -23.36 18.89
N TYR A 46 12.45 -22.27 18.95
CA TYR A 46 12.60 -21.14 18.02
C TYR A 46 12.89 -19.83 18.75
N MET A 47 13.50 -18.89 18.02
CA MET A 47 13.81 -17.54 18.49
C MET A 47 12.81 -16.56 17.89
N GLU A 48 12.05 -15.90 18.74
CA GLU A 48 11.13 -14.82 18.39
C GLU A 48 11.89 -13.49 18.53
N ARG A 49 12.01 -12.72 17.44
CA ARG A 49 12.68 -11.40 17.45
C ARG A 49 11.61 -10.31 17.51
N ASP A 50 11.77 -9.33 18.39
CA ASP A 50 10.82 -8.20 18.53
C ASP A 50 10.78 -7.29 17.28
N ILE A 51 11.65 -7.53 16.28
CA ILE A 51 11.66 -6.85 14.97
C ILE A 51 10.27 -6.91 14.31
N GLU A 52 9.55 -8.03 14.45
CA GLU A 52 8.24 -8.19 13.83
C GLU A 52 7.19 -7.24 14.45
N SER A 53 7.35 -6.88 15.73
CA SER A 53 6.46 -5.93 16.41
C SER A 53 6.68 -4.49 15.93
N SER A 54 7.94 -4.07 15.70
CA SER A 54 8.22 -2.74 15.16
C SER A 54 7.76 -2.64 13.71
N VAL A 55 8.06 -3.65 12.88
CA VAL A 55 7.62 -3.71 11.49
C VAL A 55 6.10 -3.69 11.39
N ARG A 56 5.38 -4.38 12.28
CA ARG A 56 3.91 -4.38 12.28
C ARG A 56 3.33 -2.99 12.62
N ASN A 57 3.93 -2.29 13.58
CA ASN A 57 3.50 -0.94 13.94
C ASN A 57 3.79 0.06 12.82
N ASP A 58 5.00 0.02 12.26
CA ASP A 58 5.44 0.90 11.18
C ASP A 58 4.63 0.65 9.89
N TYR A 59 4.27 -0.60 9.62
CA TYR A 59 3.43 -0.98 8.49
C TYR A 59 2.05 -0.32 8.57
N SER A 60 1.42 -0.31 9.75
CA SER A 60 0.10 0.31 9.93
C SER A 60 0.15 1.82 9.66
N ALA A 61 1.16 2.51 10.20
CA ALA A 61 1.36 3.94 10.00
C ALA A 61 1.62 4.27 8.53
N LEU A 62 2.47 3.50 7.86
CA LEU A 62 2.74 3.62 6.43
C LEU A 62 1.45 3.46 5.61
N MET A 63 0.67 2.41 5.89
CA MET A 63 -0.58 2.16 5.18
C MET A 63 -1.60 3.29 5.38
N CYS A 64 -1.71 3.86 6.59
CA CYS A 64 -2.56 5.02 6.82
C CYS A 64 -2.18 6.21 5.93
N VAL A 65 -0.88 6.53 5.83
CA VAL A 65 -0.40 7.65 5.01
C VAL A 65 -0.67 7.40 3.52
N LEU A 66 -0.41 6.18 3.03
CA LEU A 66 -0.64 5.82 1.62
C LEU A 66 -2.12 5.90 1.25
N VAL A 67 -3.00 5.37 2.10
CA VAL A 67 -4.45 5.40 1.88
C VAL A 67 -4.98 6.84 1.87
N GLN A 68 -4.53 7.68 2.82
CA GLN A 68 -4.88 9.10 2.85
C GLN A 68 -4.44 9.83 1.58
N ARG A 69 -3.20 9.58 1.11
CA ARG A 69 -2.68 10.18 -0.12
C ARG A 69 -3.54 9.77 -1.33
N TYR A 70 -3.85 8.48 -1.45
CA TYR A 70 -4.69 7.97 -2.52
C TYR A 70 -6.07 8.62 -2.54
N PHE A 71 -6.76 8.70 -1.40
CA PHE A 71 -8.10 9.28 -1.34
C PHE A 71 -8.11 10.78 -1.64
N LYS A 72 -7.10 11.54 -1.18
CA LYS A 72 -6.95 12.96 -1.53
C LYS A 72 -6.80 13.17 -3.03
N GLU A 73 -5.92 12.39 -3.66
CA GLU A 73 -5.68 12.46 -5.11
C GLU A 73 -6.91 12.04 -5.92
N LYS A 74 -7.59 10.97 -5.49
CA LYS A 74 -8.84 10.50 -6.09
C LYS A 74 -9.94 11.57 -5.99
N GLN A 75 -10.10 12.20 -4.83
CA GLN A 75 -11.09 13.26 -4.63
C GLN A 75 -10.79 14.49 -5.48
N ALA A 76 -9.53 14.92 -5.56
CA ALA A 76 -9.12 16.04 -6.41
C ALA A 76 -9.40 15.75 -7.89
N THR A 77 -9.16 14.52 -8.33
CA THR A 77 -9.44 14.09 -9.72
C THR A 77 -10.94 14.10 -10.02
N ILE A 78 -11.76 13.59 -9.10
CA ILE A 78 -13.23 13.61 -9.23
C ILE A 78 -13.74 15.05 -9.30
N MET A 79 -13.31 15.93 -8.40
CA MET A 79 -13.72 17.34 -8.40
C MET A 79 -13.33 18.05 -9.69
N LYS A 80 -12.12 17.81 -10.19
CA LYS A 80 -11.65 18.37 -11.46
C LYS A 80 -12.53 17.91 -12.62
N ASN A 81 -12.82 16.61 -12.71
CA ASN A 81 -13.65 16.07 -13.79
C ASN A 81 -15.07 16.63 -13.74
N SER A 82 -15.69 16.74 -12.55
CA SER A 82 -17.01 17.36 -12.42
C SER A 82 -17.01 18.84 -12.80
N GLY A 83 -15.95 19.59 -12.48
CA GLY A 83 -15.83 21.00 -12.88
C GLY A 83 -15.77 21.15 -14.40
N VAL A 84 -14.98 20.28 -15.07
CA VAL A 84 -14.88 20.26 -16.53
C VAL A 84 -16.24 19.93 -17.17
N GLU A 85 -17.01 18.98 -16.63
CA GLU A 85 -18.36 18.67 -17.14
C GLU A 85 -19.30 19.89 -17.07
N VAL A 86 -19.29 20.61 -15.94
CA VAL A 86 -20.11 21.83 -15.76
C VAL A 86 -19.71 22.93 -16.73
N GLU A 87 -18.41 23.19 -16.91
CA GLU A 87 -17.90 24.17 -17.87
C GLU A 87 -18.31 23.81 -19.30
N LEU A 88 -18.23 22.52 -19.65
CA LEU A 88 -18.60 22.02 -20.97
C LEU A 88 -20.11 22.20 -21.24
N GLU A 89 -20.96 21.95 -20.24
CA GLU A 89 -22.39 22.24 -20.33
C GLU A 89 -22.70 23.73 -20.47
N ASN A 90 -21.98 24.59 -19.75
CA ASN A 90 -22.13 26.04 -19.87
C ASN A 90 -21.76 26.53 -21.28
N LEU A 91 -20.61 26.09 -21.81
CA LEU A 91 -20.19 26.41 -23.18
C LEU A 91 -21.18 25.91 -24.24
N ARG A 92 -21.76 24.72 -24.05
CA ARG A 92 -22.82 24.22 -24.93
C ARG A 92 -24.06 25.11 -24.91
N ARG A 93 -24.46 25.61 -23.75
CA ARG A 93 -25.59 26.55 -23.61
C ARG A 93 -25.28 27.89 -24.29
N GLU A 94 -24.09 28.44 -24.06
CA GLU A 94 -23.67 29.70 -24.70
C GLU A 94 -23.62 29.58 -26.23
N LEU A 95 -23.06 28.49 -26.76
CA LEU A 95 -23.07 28.22 -28.20
C LEU A 95 -24.49 28.11 -28.77
N ALA A 96 -25.40 27.44 -28.07
CA ALA A 96 -26.79 27.33 -28.50
C ALA A 96 -27.48 28.70 -28.59
N VAL A 97 -27.24 29.57 -27.60
CA VAL A 97 -27.76 30.95 -27.60
C VAL A 97 -27.16 31.77 -28.74
N CYS A 98 -25.83 31.74 -28.92
CA CYS A 98 -25.16 32.44 -30.03
C CYS A 98 -25.65 31.96 -31.40
N LYS A 99 -25.86 30.65 -31.56
CA LYS A 99 -26.42 30.08 -32.78
C LYS A 99 -27.83 30.60 -33.05
N TYR A 100 -28.69 30.59 -32.03
CA TYR A 100 -30.06 31.11 -32.13
C TYR A 100 -30.09 32.60 -32.54
N ILE A 101 -29.23 33.43 -31.94
CA ILE A 101 -29.13 34.86 -32.26
C ILE A 101 -28.68 35.03 -33.72
N THR A 102 -27.66 34.29 -34.15
CA THR A 102 -27.14 34.36 -35.52
C THR A 102 -28.21 33.95 -36.55
N GLU A 103 -28.94 32.86 -36.30
CA GLU A 103 -30.05 32.41 -37.17
C GLU A 103 -31.18 33.45 -37.24
N LYS A 104 -31.52 34.08 -36.11
CA LYS A 104 -32.49 35.18 -36.09
C LYS A 104 -32.03 36.41 -36.89
N HIS A 105 -30.75 36.77 -36.82
CA HIS A 105 -30.24 37.90 -37.59
C HIS A 105 -30.12 37.58 -39.09
N LEU A 106 -29.80 36.35 -39.47
CA LEU A 106 -29.78 35.90 -40.87
C LEU A 106 -31.16 35.90 -41.51
N THR A 107 -32.21 35.55 -40.76
CA THR A 107 -33.60 35.58 -41.24
C THR A 107 -34.16 37.00 -41.39
N VAL A 108 -33.60 37.98 -40.68
CA VAL A 108 -33.97 39.41 -40.81
C VAL A 108 -33.23 40.11 -41.96
N ALA A 109 -32.08 39.58 -42.39
CA ALA A 109 -31.25 40.17 -43.45
C ALA A 109 -31.62 39.72 -44.89
N GLN A 110 -32.71 38.97 -45.06
CA GLN A 110 -33.27 38.63 -46.37
C GLN A 110 -34.53 39.49 -46.62
N PRO A 111 -34.39 40.73 -47.14
CA PRO A 111 -35.54 41.51 -47.57
C PRO A 111 -36.01 41.02 -48.95
N ASP A 112 -37.32 40.83 -49.07
CA ASP A 112 -38.04 40.78 -50.36
C ASP A 112 -37.91 42.10 -51.13
#